data_AF-A0A1G2UZD6-F1
#
_entry.id   AF-A0A1G2UZD6-F1
#
_cell.length_a   1.000
_cell.length_b   1.000
_cell.length_c   1.000
_cell.angle_alpha   90.00
_cell.angle_beta   90.00
_cell.angle_gamma   90.00
#
_symmetry.space_group_name_H-M   'P 1'
#
loop_
_entity.id
_entity.type
_entity.pdbx_description
1 polymer ?
#
loop_
_entity_poly.entity_id
_entity_poly.type
_entity_poly.pdbx_seq_one_letter_code
_entity_poly.pdbx_strand_id
1 'polypeptide(L)'
;MRNYFDKRLAYRLAAEFIFIIHLILVCIVAVGWLVPQLFYLHLTLLLTTLFSEIFLGYCPLTRLEYALRRKLDPTLTFDKSCMVHYIRQWRGLPPRPAVTQPVSFFKKNSFLFILSALAILSFVYRSLIG
;
A
#
# COMPACT_ATOMS: atom_id res chain seq x y z
N MET A 1 0.55 24.90 -25.35
CA MET A 1 0.43 23.42 -25.38
C MET A 1 1.60 22.69 -24.71
N ARG A 2 2.86 23.14 -24.82
CA ARG A 2 4.05 22.51 -24.19
C ARG A 2 3.93 22.33 -22.66
N ASN A 3 3.58 23.40 -21.95
CA ASN A 3 3.39 23.41 -20.49
C ASN A 3 2.33 22.42 -19.94
N TYR A 4 1.39 21.95 -20.76
CA TYR A 4 0.37 20.99 -20.32
C TYR A 4 0.89 19.55 -20.40
N PHE A 5 1.72 19.26 -21.40
CA PHE A 5 2.34 17.96 -21.60
C PHE A 5 3.37 17.67 -20.49
N ASP A 6 4.17 18.67 -20.13
CA ASP A 6 5.19 18.55 -19.08
C ASP A 6 4.58 18.29 -17.69
N LYS A 7 3.46 18.96 -17.38
CA LYS A 7 2.72 18.71 -16.12
C LYS A 7 2.16 17.30 -16.07
N ARG A 8 1.61 16.79 -17.18
CA ARG A 8 1.06 15.43 -17.26
C ARG A 8 2.16 14.38 -17.11
N LEU A 9 3.31 14.58 -17.73
CA LEU A 9 4.48 13.71 -17.55
C LEU A 9 4.99 13.74 -16.10
N ALA A 10 5.12 14.93 -15.50
CA ALA A 10 5.58 15.08 -14.13
C ALA A 10 4.66 14.36 -13.13
N TYR A 11 3.33 14.51 -13.26
CA TYR A 11 2.38 13.80 -12.40
C TYR A 11 2.45 12.28 -12.57
N ARG A 12 2.68 11.81 -13.80
CA ARG A 12 2.82 10.37 -14.08
C ARG A 12 4.08 9.81 -13.45
N LEU A 13 5.23 10.48 -13.65
CA LEU A 13 6.51 10.09 -13.05
C LEU A 13 6.43 10.10 -11.54
N ALA A 14 5.81 11.12 -10.93
CA ALA A 14 5.61 11.18 -9.49
C ALA A 14 4.77 9.99 -8.99
N ALA A 15 3.65 9.69 -9.66
CA ALA A 15 2.80 8.55 -9.28
C ALA A 15 3.52 7.20 -9.42
N GLU A 16 4.30 7.00 -10.48
CA GLU A 16 5.12 5.79 -10.66
C GLU A 16 6.23 5.69 -9.60
N PHE A 17 6.88 6.81 -9.27
CA PHE A 17 7.89 6.86 -8.22
C PHE A 17 7.33 6.49 -6.84
N ILE A 18 6.17 7.05 -6.47
CA ILE A 18 5.50 6.72 -5.20
C ILE A 18 5.08 5.25 -5.17
N PHE A 19 4.59 4.72 -6.28
CA PHE A 19 4.25 3.30 -6.38
C PHE A 19 5.47 2.40 -6.13
N ILE A 20 6.62 2.73 -6.72
CA ILE A 20 7.88 2.00 -6.51
C ILE A 20 8.31 2.06 -5.04
N ILE A 21 8.28 3.25 -4.42
CA ILE A 21 8.58 3.39 -2.99
C ILE A 21 7.63 2.55 -2.16
N HIS A 22 6.33 2.62 -2.43
CA HIS A 22 5.32 1.85 -1.72
C HIS A 22 5.60 0.35 -1.83
N LEU A 23 5.92 -0.14 -3.03
CA LEU A 23 6.24 -1.54 -3.27
C LEU A 23 7.49 -1.98 -2.48
N ILE A 24 8.54 -1.17 -2.47
CA ILE A 24 9.75 -1.43 -1.68
C ILE A 24 9.42 -1.53 -0.20
N LEU A 25 8.63 -0.59 0.34
CA LEU A 25 8.21 -0.62 1.74
C LEU A 25 7.40 -1.88 2.06
N VAL A 26 6.47 -2.27 1.19
CA VAL A 26 5.70 -3.52 1.33
C VAL A 26 6.62 -4.74 1.33
N CYS A 27 7.63 -4.78 0.45
CA CYS A 27 8.63 -5.85 0.44
C CYS A 27 9.41 -5.91 1.76
N ILE A 28 9.87 -4.77 2.28
CA ILE A 28 10.59 -4.73 3.56
C ILE A 28 9.68 -5.16 4.72
N VAL A 29 8.41 -4.75 4.72
CA VAL A 29 7.45 -5.22 5.72
C VAL A 29 7.24 -6.72 5.58
N ALA A 30 7.11 -7.27 4.37
CA ALA A 30 6.84 -8.70 4.16
C ALA A 30 8.03 -9.61 4.51
N VAL A 31 9.26 -9.24 4.14
CA VAL A 31 10.45 -10.12 4.25
C VAL A 31 11.60 -9.55 5.06
N GLY A 32 11.52 -8.29 5.49
CA GLY A 32 12.63 -7.63 6.21
C GLY A 32 12.94 -8.24 7.58
N TRP A 33 12.06 -9.07 8.14
CA TRP A 33 12.31 -9.82 9.37
C TRP A 33 13.31 -10.97 9.20
N LEU A 34 13.53 -11.47 7.98
CA LEU A 34 14.53 -12.52 7.69
C LEU A 34 15.97 -11.99 7.68
N VAL A 35 16.16 -10.70 7.40
CA VAL A 35 17.50 -10.09 7.28
C VAL A 35 17.82 -9.33 8.56
N PRO A 36 18.81 -9.77 9.36
CA PRO A 36 19.04 -9.20 10.70
C PRO A 36 19.42 -7.72 10.69
N GLN A 37 20.09 -7.25 9.63
CA GLN A 37 20.47 -5.85 9.44
C GLN A 37 19.26 -4.94 9.17
N LEU A 38 18.21 -5.49 8.55
CA LEU A 38 16.98 -4.75 8.22
C LEU A 38 15.91 -4.85 9.30
N PHE A 39 16.14 -5.62 10.37
CA PHE A 39 15.10 -5.90 11.37
C PHE A 39 14.53 -4.64 12.03
N TYR A 40 15.37 -3.69 12.43
CA TYR A 40 14.90 -2.43 13.02
C TYR A 40 14.11 -1.58 12.01
N LEU A 41 14.56 -1.55 10.76
CA LEU A 41 13.86 -0.84 9.69
C LEU A 41 12.52 -1.52 9.39
N HIS A 42 12.47 -2.85 9.32
CA HIS A 42 11.24 -3.63 9.23
C HIS A 42 10.29 -3.32 10.38
N LEU A 43 10.77 -3.33 11.63
CA LEU A 43 9.95 -3.09 12.81
C LEU A 43 9.34 -1.68 12.81
N THR A 44 10.14 -0.66 12.49
CA THR A 44 9.64 0.73 12.39
C THR A 44 8.60 0.88 11.28
N LEU A 45 8.81 0.26 10.12
CA LEU A 45 7.83 0.25 9.03
C LEU A 45 6.56 -0.53 9.39
N LEU A 46 6.69 -1.67 10.06
CA LEU A 46 5.56 -2.47 10.50
C LEU A 46 4.70 -1.71 11.52
N LEU A 47 5.33 -1.06 12.50
CA LEU A 47 4.61 -0.26 13.48
C LEU A 47 3.95 0.96 12.85
N THR A 48 4.66 1.71 12.00
CA THR A 48 4.08 2.88 11.33
C THR A 48 2.93 2.50 10.39
N THR A 49 3.02 1.38 9.66
CA THR A 49 1.92 0.88 8.83
C THR A 49 0.74 0.43 9.69
N LEU A 50 0.97 -0.28 10.79
CA LEU A 50 -0.07 -0.70 11.72
C LEU A 50 -0.77 0.51 12.37
N PHE A 51 -0.02 1.52 12.82
CA PHE A 51 -0.58 2.77 13.32
C PHE A 51 -1.37 3.51 12.26
N SER A 52 -0.87 3.59 11.02
CA SER A 52 -1.62 4.22 9.93
C SER A 52 -2.94 3.50 9.65
N GLU A 53 -2.97 2.17 9.73
CA GLU A 53 -4.20 1.41 9.54
C GLU A 53 -5.18 1.60 10.70
N ILE A 54 -4.71 1.72 11.95
CA ILE A 54 -5.57 1.98 13.10
C ILE A 54 -6.17 3.39 13.05
N PHE A 55 -5.35 4.42 12.81
CA PHE A 55 -5.79 5.81 12.87
C PHE A 55 -6.47 6.29 11.59
N LEU A 56 -5.99 5.88 10.42
CA LEU A 56 -6.47 6.36 9.13
C LEU A 56 -7.34 5.32 8.43
N GLY A 57 -7.14 4.02 8.68
CA GLY A 57 -7.83 2.94 7.97
C GLY A 57 -7.43 2.80 6.50
N TYR A 58 -6.26 3.35 6.14
CA TYR A 58 -5.62 3.23 4.83
C TYR A 58 -4.14 3.61 4.91
N CYS A 59 -3.33 3.13 3.96
CA CYS A 59 -1.94 3.57 3.80
C CYS A 59 -1.87 4.96 3.13
N PRO A 60 -1.19 5.96 3.73
CA PRO A 60 -1.12 7.32 3.20
C PRO A 60 -0.48 7.39 1.81
N LEU A 61 0.52 6.54 1.52
CA LEU A 61 1.16 6.50 0.21
C LEU A 61 0.17 6.08 -0.89
N THR A 62 -0.72 5.13 -0.62
CA THR A 62 -1.77 4.72 -1.56
C THR A 62 -2.69 5.90 -1.89
N ARG A 63 -3.07 6.69 -0.88
CA ARG A 63 -3.92 7.87 -1.07
C ARG A 63 -3.20 8.94 -1.89
N LEU A 64 -1.90 9.12 -1.67
CA LEU A 64 -1.09 10.12 -2.38
C LEU A 64 -0.86 9.73 -3.84
N GLU A 65 -0.48 8.48 -4.11
CA GLU A 65 -0.38 7.94 -5.47
C GLU A 65 -1.69 8.14 -6.24
N TYR A 66 -2.80 7.79 -5.59
CA TYR A 66 -4.12 7.90 -6.17
C TYR A 66 -4.50 9.36 -6.46
N ALA A 67 -4.20 10.28 -5.55
CA ALA A 67 -4.46 11.71 -5.76
C ALA A 67 -3.70 12.26 -6.98
N LEU A 68 -2.48 11.78 -7.25
CA LEU A 68 -1.73 12.15 -8.45
C LEU A 68 -2.34 11.54 -9.71
N ARG A 69 -2.74 10.27 -9.67
CA ARG A 69 -3.36 9.60 -10.83
C ARG A 69 -4.72 10.17 -11.17
N ARG A 70 -5.50 10.59 -10.19
CA ARG A 70 -6.78 11.28 -10.40
C ARG A 70 -6.61 12.62 -11.12
N LYS A 71 -5.45 13.29 -11.01
CA LYS A 71 -5.15 14.50 -11.80
C LYS A 71 -4.86 14.19 -13.27
N LEU A 72 -4.43 12.97 -13.57
CA LEU A 72 -4.15 12.52 -14.94
C LEU A 72 -5.39 11.98 -15.62
N ASP A 73 -6.25 11.31 -14.85
CA ASP A 73 -7.50 10.72 -15.30
C ASP A 73 -8.55 10.84 -14.18
N PRO A 74 -9.52 11.77 -14.31
CA PRO A 74 -10.53 12.03 -13.31
C PRO A 74 -11.60 10.93 -13.23
N THR A 75 -11.63 9.99 -14.18
CA THR A 75 -12.61 8.87 -14.20
C THR A 75 -12.20 7.72 -13.27
N LEU A 76 -10.95 7.72 -12.79
CA LEU A 76 -10.52 6.81 -11.74
C LEU A 76 -11.39 7.01 -10.50
N THR A 77 -11.99 5.91 -10.01
CA THR A 77 -12.73 5.82 -8.73
C THR A 77 -11.88 5.18 -7.64
N PHE A 78 -11.87 5.77 -6.44
CA PHE A 78 -10.93 5.39 -5.38
C PHE A 78 -11.31 4.03 -4.83
N ASP A 79 -10.46 3.03 -5.05
CA ASP A 79 -10.50 1.80 -4.28
C ASP A 79 -9.37 1.85 -3.24
N LYS A 80 -9.66 1.40 -2.02
CA LYS A 80 -8.70 1.40 -0.91
C LYS A 80 -7.45 0.56 -1.21
N SER A 81 -7.51 -0.29 -2.23
CA SER A 81 -6.40 -1.14 -2.66
C SER A 81 -5.88 -0.76 -4.05
N CYS A 82 -4.71 -0.12 -4.06
CA CYS A 82 -3.96 0.21 -5.27
C CYS A 82 -3.53 -1.06 -6.04
N MET A 83 -3.04 -2.10 -5.36
CA MET A 83 -2.63 -3.35 -6.03
C MET A 83 -3.80 -4.06 -6.72
N VAL A 84 -4.98 -4.12 -6.09
CA VAL A 84 -6.15 -4.75 -6.72
C VAL A 84 -6.54 -4.00 -7.99
N HIS A 85 -6.43 -2.67 -8.00
CA HIS A 85 -6.65 -1.88 -9.21
C HIS A 85 -5.70 -2.29 -10.33
N TYR A 86 -4.38 -2.34 -10.08
CA TYR A 86 -3.41 -2.73 -11.10
C TYR A 86 -3.54 -4.16 -11.57
N ILE A 87 -3.78 -5.11 -10.67
CA ILE A 87 -3.96 -6.52 -11.05
C ILE A 87 -5.19 -6.66 -11.96
N ARG A 88 -6.28 -5.93 -11.67
CA ARG A 88 -7.47 -5.93 -12.53
C ARG A 88 -7.18 -5.28 -13.88
N GLN A 89 -6.54 -4.11 -13.89
CA GLN A 89 -6.16 -3.42 -15.13
C GLN A 89 -5.25 -4.30 -15.99
N TRP A 90 -4.26 -4.96 -15.40
CA TRP A 90 -3.34 -5.88 -16.08
C TRP A 90 -4.07 -7.10 -16.64
N ARG A 91 -5.08 -7.62 -15.93
CA ARG A 91 -5.95 -8.70 -16.41
C ARG A 91 -7.03 -8.25 -17.40
N GLY A 92 -7.05 -6.98 -17.81
CA GLY A 92 -8.09 -6.42 -18.68
C GLY A 92 -9.49 -6.38 -18.04
N LEU A 93 -9.57 -6.46 -16.71
CA LEU A 93 -10.83 -6.43 -15.97
C LEU A 93 -11.26 -4.98 -15.72
N PRO A 94 -12.57 -4.69 -15.69
CA PRO A 94 -13.07 -3.36 -15.37
C PRO A 94 -12.66 -2.95 -13.94
N PRO A 95 -12.63 -1.64 -13.63
CA PRO A 95 -12.35 -1.13 -12.29
C PRO A 95 -13.22 -1.84 -11.26
N ARG A 96 -12.69 -2.04 -10.05
CA ARG A 96 -13.49 -2.66 -8.99
C ARG A 96 -14.70 -1.74 -8.72
N PRO A 97 -15.94 -2.26 -8.74
CA PRO A 97 -17.08 -1.45 -8.36
C PRO A 97 -16.92 -0.97 -6.91
N ALA A 98 -17.38 0.24 -6.62
CA ALA A 98 -17.43 0.73 -5.25
C ALA A 98 -18.17 -0.28 -4.37
N VAL A 99 -17.59 -0.62 -3.23
CA VAL A 99 -18.17 -1.61 -2.33
C VAL A 99 -19.45 -1.03 -1.73
N THR A 100 -20.60 -1.43 -2.26
CA THR A 100 -21.93 -1.00 -1.81
C THR A 100 -22.49 -1.86 -0.67
N GLN A 101 -21.91 -3.04 -0.44
CA GLN A 101 -22.36 -3.95 0.61
C GLN A 101 -21.60 -3.73 1.93
N PRO A 102 -22.27 -3.88 3.09
CA PRO A 102 -21.59 -3.84 4.37
C PRO A 102 -20.54 -4.95 4.42
N VAL A 103 -19.27 -4.56 4.50
CA VAL A 103 -18.18 -5.52 4.67
C VAL A 103 -18.23 -6.10 6.08
N SER A 104 -18.07 -7.42 6.20
CA SER A 104 -17.97 -8.04 7.51
C SER A 104 -16.79 -7.47 8.31
N PHE A 105 -16.91 -7.46 9.64
CA PHE A 105 -15.86 -6.98 10.54
C PHE A 105 -14.50 -7.60 10.24
N PHE A 106 -14.46 -8.91 9.97
CA PHE A 106 -13.24 -9.63 9.58
C PHE A 106 -12.62 -9.13 8.28
N LYS A 107 -13.43 -8.83 7.26
CA LYS A 107 -12.90 -8.26 6.00
C LYS A 107 -12.32 -6.87 6.22
N LYS A 108 -13.01 -6.04 7.00
CA LYS A 108 -12.57 -4.68 7.34
C LYS A 108 -11.22 -4.68 8.07
N ASN A 109 -11.03 -5.60 9.01
CA ASN A 109 -9.82 -5.65 9.86
C ASN A 109 -8.80 -6.71 9.42
N SER A 110 -9.02 -7.36 8.27
CA SER A 110 -8.14 -8.43 7.77
C SER A 110 -6.67 -7.99 7.67
N PHE A 111 -6.42 -6.76 7.23
CA PHE A 111 -5.07 -6.23 7.12
C PHE A 111 -4.40 -6.05 8.48
N LEU A 112 -5.13 -5.57 9.49
CA LEU A 112 -4.64 -5.46 10.87
C LEU A 112 -4.24 -6.84 11.42
N PHE A 113 -5.07 -7.86 11.21
CA PHE A 113 -4.76 -9.23 11.65
C PHE A 113 -3.50 -9.78 11.00
N ILE A 114 -3.31 -9.52 9.70
CA ILE A 114 -2.10 -9.94 8.96
C ILE A 114 -0.87 -9.23 9.54
N LEU A 115 -0.93 -7.91 9.74
CA LEU A 115 0.21 -7.15 10.29
C LEU A 115 0.53 -7.56 11.73
N SER A 116 -0.49 -7.79 12.57
CA SER A 116 -0.27 -8.25 13.96
C SER A 116 0.33 -9.65 14.00
N ALA A 117 -0.13 -10.57 13.15
CA ALA A 117 0.43 -11.91 13.06
C ALA A 117 1.89 -11.86 12.60
N LEU A 118 2.21 -11.01 11.62
CA LEU A 118 3.57 -10.79 11.15
C LEU A 118 4.48 -10.20 12.23
N ALA A 119 3.97 -9.26 13.03
CA ALA A 119 4.70 -8.70 14.17
C ALA A 119 5.06 -9.78 15.19
N ILE A 120 4.08 -10.60 15.60
CA ILE A 120 4.30 -11.69 16.56
C ILE A 120 5.30 -12.70 15.99
N LEU A 121 5.11 -13.13 14.75
CA LEU A 121 6.01 -14.08 14.09
C LEU A 121 7.44 -13.55 14.00
N SER A 122 7.61 -12.29 13.61
CA SER A 122 8.93 -11.65 13.50
C SER A 122 9.65 -11.59 14.85
N PHE A 123 8.89 -11.34 15.94
CA PHE A 123 9.43 -11.29 17.30
C PHE A 123 9.83 -12.68 17.79
N VAL A 124 8.97 -13.68 17.61
CA VAL A 124 9.27 -15.08 17.98
C VAL A 124 10.49 -15.60 17.20
N TYR A 125 10.54 -15.37 15.89
CA TYR A 125 11.68 -15.75 15.07
C TYR A 125 12.98 -15.11 15.57
N ARG A 126 12.95 -13.82 15.92
CA ARG A 126 14.12 -13.12 16.44
C ARG A 126 14.56 -13.65 17.80
N SER A 127 13.63 -14.03 18.67
CA SER A 127 13.95 -14.62 19.99
C SER A 127 14.49 -16.04 19.91
N LEU A 128 14.29 -16.75 18.79
CA LEU A 128 14.79 -18.12 18.59
C LEU A 128 16.18 -18.17 17.94
N ILE A 129 16.52 -17.16 17.13
CA ILE A 129 17.74 -17.12 16.30
C ILE A 129 18.77 -16.09 16.80
N GLY A 130 18.30 -15.07 17.52
CA GLY A 130 19.16 -14.13 18.25
C GLY A 130 19.58 -14.69 19.59
#